data_AF-A0A235HYX3-F1
#
_entry.id   AF-A0A235HYX3-F1
#
_cell.length_a   1.000
_cell.length_b   1.000
_cell.length_c   1.000
_cell.angle_alpha   90.00
_cell.angle_beta   90.00
_cell.angle_gamma   90.00
#
_symmetry.space_group_name_H-M   'P 1'
#
loop_
_entity.id
_entity.type
_entity.pdbx_description
1 polymer ?
#
loop_
_entity_poly.entity_id
_entity_poly.type
_entity_poly.pdbx_seq_one_letter_code
_entity_poly.pdbx_strand_id
1 'polypeptide(L)'
;MNERFLLARETVRIIFHLDGGYTKVIWERSENTAWAGTGWIFDIPTHVIPNELRIVGSRFLLSIVKSNANPGENIEDIRNHRNSFFNIERLTL
;
A
#
# COMPACT_ATOMS: atom_id res chain seq x y z
N MET A 1 14.29 13.78 15.97
CA MET A 1 14.66 12.74 14.99
C MET A 1 13.36 12.07 14.59
N ASN A 2 12.93 12.17 13.34
CA ASN A 2 11.64 11.61 12.91
C ASN A 2 11.87 10.15 12.52
N GLU A 3 11.41 9.23 13.36
CA GLU A 3 11.53 7.80 13.12
C GLU A 3 10.42 7.37 12.16
N ARG A 4 10.80 6.61 11.12
CA ARG A 4 9.87 6.02 10.15
C ARG A 4 9.78 4.52 10.43
N PHE A 5 8.57 4.05 10.72
CA PHE A 5 8.29 2.65 11.00
C PHE A 5 7.69 1.98 9.77
N LEU A 6 8.34 0.91 9.29
CA LEU A 6 7.79 0.06 8.23
C LEU A 6 6.73 -0.86 8.85
N LEU A 7 5.47 -0.66 8.47
CA LEU A 7 4.34 -1.47 8.95
C LEU A 7 4.17 -2.75 8.14
N ALA A 8 4.36 -2.66 6.82
CA ALA A 8 4.28 -3.78 5.90
C ALA A 8 5.09 -3.49 4.64
N ARG A 9 5.63 -4.54 4.02
CA ARG A 9 6.25 -4.51 2.68
C ARG A 9 5.92 -5.82 1.98
N GLU A 10 5.11 -5.76 0.94
CA GLU A 10 4.61 -6.96 0.27
C GLU A 10 4.38 -6.72 -1.22
N THR A 11 4.46 -7.79 -2.01
CA THR A 11 4.09 -7.73 -3.42
C THR A 11 2.58 -7.60 -3.53
N VAL A 12 2.11 -6.65 -4.35
CA VAL A 12 0.69 -6.43 -4.59
C VAL A 12 0.40 -6.45 -6.07
N ARG A 13 -0.84 -6.82 -6.41
CA ARG A 13 -1.34 -6.81 -7.79
C ARG A 13 -2.56 -5.90 -7.91
N ILE A 14 -2.63 -5.12 -8.99
CA ILE A 14 -3.83 -4.34 -9.33
C ILE A 14 -4.95 -5.28 -9.75
N ILE A 15 -6.11 -5.13 -9.11
CA ILE A 15 -7.34 -5.84 -9.49
C ILE A 15 -8.16 -5.00 -10.46
N PHE A 16 -8.45 -3.74 -10.10
CA PHE A 16 -9.16 -2.76 -10.94
C PHE A 16 -9.07 -1.34 -10.36
N HIS A 17 -9.49 -0.34 -11.14
CA HIS A 17 -9.61 1.05 -10.71
C HIS A 17 -11.04 1.37 -10.30
N LEU A 18 -11.18 2.15 -9.24
CA LEU A 18 -12.45 2.65 -8.71
C LEU A 18 -12.69 4.07 -9.22
N ASP A 19 -13.97 4.38 -9.45
CA ASP A 19 -14.40 5.77 -9.66
C ASP A 19 -14.05 6.59 -8.41
N GLY A 20 -13.45 7.78 -8.61
CA GLY A 20 -12.93 8.62 -7.53
C GLY A 20 -11.41 8.58 -7.32
N GLY A 21 -10.65 7.97 -8.23
CA GLY A 21 -9.19 8.06 -8.23
C GLY A 21 -8.50 7.11 -7.24
N TYR A 22 -9.11 5.95 -7.00
CA TYR A 22 -8.52 4.87 -6.20
C TYR A 22 -8.30 3.62 -7.03
N THR A 23 -7.35 2.81 -6.64
CA THR A 23 -7.02 1.53 -7.25
C THR A 23 -7.14 0.45 -6.20
N LYS A 24 -7.90 -0.60 -6.50
CA LYS A 24 -8.01 -1.77 -5.65
C LYS A 24 -6.84 -2.72 -5.94
N VAL A 25 -6.10 -3.06 -4.90
CA VAL A 25 -4.95 -3.99 -4.96
C VAL A 25 -5.16 -5.17 -4.03
N ILE A 26 -4.54 -6.29 -4.37
CA ILE A 26 -4.48 -7.50 -3.52
C ILE A 26 -3.03 -7.78 -3.16
N TRP A 27 -2.77 -8.13 -1.90
CA TRP A 27 -1.48 -8.68 -1.47
C TRP A 27 -1.28 -10.10 -2.01
N GLU A 28 -0.18 -10.30 -2.73
CA GLU A 28 0.31 -11.60 -3.17
C GLU A 28 1.28 -12.14 -2.11
N ARG A 29 0.75 -12.60 -0.96
CA ARG A 29 1.57 -13.14 0.15
C ARG A 29 2.35 -14.39 -0.25
N SER A 30 3.59 -14.50 0.23
CA SER A 30 4.30 -15.79 0.32
C SER A 30 3.74 -16.66 1.45
N GLU A 31 3.76 -17.98 1.28
CA GLU A 31 3.01 -18.99 2.05
C GLU A 31 3.32 -19.08 3.57
N ASN A 32 4.26 -18.29 4.10
CA ASN A 32 4.93 -18.58 5.37
C ASN A 32 4.54 -17.71 6.58
N THR A 33 3.38 -17.05 6.57
CA THR A 33 2.89 -16.29 7.74
C THR A 33 1.56 -16.84 8.23
N ALA A 34 1.33 -16.80 9.55
CA ALA A 34 0.19 -17.40 10.25
C ALA A 34 -1.22 -16.99 9.75
N TRP A 35 -1.28 -16.07 8.77
CA TRP A 35 -2.48 -15.43 8.23
C TRP A 35 -2.59 -15.68 6.71
N ALA A 36 -1.98 -16.76 6.21
CA ALA A 36 -2.04 -17.21 4.83
C ALA A 36 -3.48 -17.59 4.43
N GLY A 37 -3.90 -17.23 3.20
CA GLY A 37 -5.14 -17.74 2.59
C GLY A 37 -6.10 -16.67 2.02
N THR A 38 -6.06 -15.43 2.51
CA THR A 38 -7.15 -14.46 2.22
C THR A 38 -6.70 -13.14 1.62
N GLY A 39 -5.51 -13.10 0.98
CA GLY A 39 -4.86 -11.94 0.34
C GLY A 39 -5.56 -10.60 0.59
N TRP A 40 -5.03 -9.78 1.50
CA TRP A 40 -5.70 -8.55 1.93
C TRP A 40 -5.94 -7.64 0.72
N ILE A 41 -7.21 -7.32 0.48
CA ILE A 41 -7.66 -6.40 -0.56
C ILE A 41 -7.90 -5.04 0.09
N PHE A 42 -7.32 -3.99 -0.47
CA PHE A 42 -7.54 -2.63 -0.01
C PHE A 42 -7.33 -1.65 -1.17
N ASP A 43 -7.71 -0.41 -0.91
CA ASP A 43 -7.70 0.66 -1.90
C ASP A 43 -6.53 1.59 -1.63
N ILE A 44 -5.80 1.92 -2.68
CA ILE A 44 -4.73 2.93 -2.65
C ILE A 44 -5.07 4.07 -3.61
N PRO A 45 -4.72 5.33 -3.31
CA PRO A 45 -4.98 6.42 -4.23
C PRO A 45 -4.23 6.19 -5.55
N THR A 46 -4.91 6.23 -6.69
CA THR A 46 -4.34 5.88 -7.99
C THR A 46 -3.12 6.75 -8.33
N HIS A 47 -3.12 8.02 -7.92
CA HIS A 47 -2.04 8.95 -8.23
C HIS A 47 -0.70 8.59 -7.57
N VAL A 48 -0.70 7.80 -6.48
CA VAL A 48 0.55 7.35 -5.84
C VAL A 48 1.23 6.24 -6.65
N ILE A 49 0.47 5.54 -7.49
CA ILE A 49 1.00 4.49 -8.37
C ILE A 49 1.64 5.15 -9.59
N PRO A 50 2.89 4.84 -9.96
CA PRO A 50 3.49 5.26 -11.21
C PRO A 50 2.62 4.87 -12.42
N ASN A 51 2.47 5.76 -13.41
CA ASN A 51 1.53 5.60 -14.52
C ASN A 51 1.66 4.24 -15.23
N GLU A 52 2.89 3.80 -15.46
CA GLU A 52 3.22 2.54 -16.13
C GLU A 52 2.87 1.29 -15.30
N LEU A 53 2.72 1.44 -13.98
CA LEU A 53 2.31 0.37 -13.09
C LEU A 53 0.79 0.35 -12.87
N ARG A 54 0.03 1.32 -13.39
CA ARG A 54 -1.45 1.40 -13.26
C ARG A 54 -2.20 0.45 -14.18
N ILE A 55 -1.56 -0.55 -14.77
CA ILE A 55 -2.23 -1.51 -15.64
C ILE A 55 -2.88 -2.59 -14.76
N VAL A 56 -4.12 -2.98 -15.05
CA VAL A 56 -4.76 -4.10 -14.34
C VAL A 56 -3.90 -5.36 -14.47
N GLY A 57 -3.65 -6.04 -13.35
CA GLY A 57 -2.75 -7.18 -13.29
C GLY A 57 -1.28 -6.85 -13.07
N SER A 58 -0.87 -5.57 -13.17
CA SER A 58 0.49 -5.15 -12.81
C SER A 58 0.80 -5.47 -11.37
N ARG A 59 2.06 -5.86 -11.15
CA ARG A 59 2.60 -6.20 -9.84
C ARG A 59 3.69 -5.22 -9.46
N PHE A 60 3.71 -4.85 -8.19
CA PHE A 60 4.73 -3.99 -7.63
C PHE A 60 4.87 -4.26 -6.14
N LEU A 61 5.99 -3.80 -5.57
CA LEU A 61 6.21 -3.91 -4.14
C LEU A 61 5.64 -2.68 -3.45
N LEU A 62 4.75 -2.89 -2.50
CA LEU A 62 4.14 -1.83 -1.71
C LEU A 62 4.69 -1.87 -0.30
N SER A 63 5.27 -0.75 0.13
CA SER A 63 5.65 -0.51 1.53
C SER A 63 4.69 0.48 2.17
N ILE A 64 4.16 0.14 3.34
CA ILE A 64 3.35 1.02 4.18
C ILE A 64 4.21 1.52 5.33
N VAL A 65 4.44 2.82 5.41
CA VAL A 65 5.37 3.45 6.36
C VAL A 65 4.64 4.47 7.21
N LYS A 66 4.73 4.38 8.54
CA LYS A 66 4.20 5.38 9.47
C LYS A 66 5.33 6.31 9.93
N SER A 67 5.19 7.61 9.73
CA SER A 67 6.10 8.61 10.31
C SER A 67 5.56 9.03 11.68
N ASN A 68 6.39 8.98 12.74
CA ASN A 68 6.11 9.45 14.11
C ASN A 68 4.66 9.30 14.59
N ALA A 69 4.32 8.17 15.20
CA ALA A 69 3.10 8.09 15.99
C ALA A 69 3.27 8.94 17.26
N ASN A 70 2.80 10.19 17.28
CA ASN A 70 2.48 10.79 18.57
C ASN A 70 1.34 9.95 19.19
N PRO A 71 1.47 9.47 20.43
CA PRO A 71 0.39 8.77 21.12
C PRO A 71 -0.74 9.77 21.35
N GLY A 72 -1.67 9.85 20.40
CA GLY A 72 -2.73 10.86 20.34
C GLY A 72 -3.18 11.24 18.94
N GLU A 73 -2.48 10.82 17.87
CA GLU A 73 -2.94 11.10 16.51
C GLU A 73 -4.29 10.43 16.22
N ASN A 74 -5.26 11.27 15.87
CA ASN A 74 -6.63 10.87 15.58
C ASN A 74 -6.65 10.06 14.27
N ILE A 75 -7.58 9.10 14.15
CA ILE A 75 -7.77 8.33 12.90
C ILE A 75 -8.02 9.27 11.70
N GLU A 76 -8.54 10.46 11.95
CA GLU A 76 -8.71 11.51 10.94
C GLU A 76 -7.40 12.13 10.45
N ASP A 77 -6.36 12.25 11.27
CA ASP A 77 -5.05 12.77 10.85
C ASP A 77 -4.30 11.77 9.95
N ILE A 78 -4.52 10.48 10.22
CA ILE A 78 -4.07 9.38 9.34
C ILE A 78 -4.79 9.44 7.99
N ARG A 79 -6.07 9.84 7.96
CA ARG A 79 -6.83 10.03 6.72
C ARG A 79 -6.34 11.25 5.92
N ASN A 80 -5.84 12.30 6.57
CA ASN A 80 -5.31 13.48 5.90
C ASN A 80 -3.87 13.30 5.37
N HIS A 81 -3.09 12.37 5.92
CA HIS A 81 -1.70 12.08 5.48
C HIS A 81 -1.57 10.94 4.46
N ARG A 82 -2.67 10.50 3.83
CA ARG A 82 -2.75 9.30 2.95
C ARG A 82 -1.66 9.17 1.87
N ASN A 83 -1.09 10.28 1.41
CA ASN A 83 -0.03 10.27 0.40
C ASN A 83 1.36 9.89 0.94
N SER A 84 1.60 10.04 2.24
CA SER A 84 2.92 9.87 2.85
C SER A 84 3.19 8.46 3.39
N PHE A 85 2.19 7.58 3.34
CA PHE A 85 2.30 6.22 3.88
C PHE A 85 2.74 5.18 2.85
N PHE A 86 2.51 5.41 1.55
CA PHE A 86 2.77 4.41 0.52
C PHE A 86 4.08 4.70 -0.21
N ASN A 87 5.00 3.73 -0.17
CA ASN A 87 6.16 3.71 -1.04
C ASN A 87 6.02 2.54 -2.01
N ILE A 88 6.15 2.82 -3.30
CA ILE A 88 5.96 1.86 -4.39
C ILE A 88 7.29 1.64 -5.09
N GLU A 89 7.71 0.39 -5.16
CA GLU A 89 8.93 -0.04 -5.84
C GLU A 89 8.57 -1.01 -6.97
N ARG A 90 9.32 -0.94 -8.08
CA ARG A 90 9.19 -1.93 -9.15
C ARG A 90 9.72 -3.27 -8.66
N LEU A 91 9.07 -4.35 -9.09
CA LEU A 91 9.67 -5.67 -8.98
C LEU A 91 10.79 -5.76 -10.01
N THR A 92 12.03 -5.78 -9.53
CA THR A 92 13.19 -6.23 -10.31
C THR A 92 13.31 -7.74 -10.13
N LEU A 93 13.16 -8.48 -11.23
CA LEU A 93 13.45 -9.91 -11.31
C LEU A 93 14.95 -10.17 -11.21
#